data_AF-A0A5C5VRZ4-F1
#
_entry.id   AF-A0A5C5VRZ4-F1
#
_cell.length_a   1.000
_cell.length_b   1.000
_cell.length_c   1.000
_cell.angle_alpha   90.00
_cell.angle_beta   90.00
_cell.angle_gamma   90.00
#
_symmetry.space_group_name_H-M   'P 1'
#
loop_
_entity.id
_entity.type
_entity.pdbx_description
1 polymer ?
#
loop_
_entity_poly.entity_id
_entity_poly.type
_entity_poly.pdbx_seq_one_letter_code
_entity_poly.pdbx_strand_id
1 'polypeptide(L)'
;MHRPSRLRCISQTESGGGSCQPCRPDEMSLLDVCRTCGGKCCVGRTLVLGTERERIIQFTRLDAMHYWADDVYFLERGACPYLKEGRCSVQDVKPLICRIFPFVPRVVAGEFWLFCVGECDAAHCLPAGFVEQARKLARAFFLGRDPLQYGRYWDENKLGDFDDARVVMRVRVFDAPPHEVSA
;
A
#
# COMPACT_ATOMS: atom_id res chain seq x y z
N MET A 1 -11.93 -33.64 -10.31
CA MET A 1 -13.03 -33.09 -9.50
C MET A 1 -12.46 -32.49 -8.22
N HIS A 2 -12.10 -31.21 -8.23
CA HIS A 2 -11.54 -30.51 -7.07
C HIS A 2 -12.66 -29.81 -6.30
N ARG A 3 -12.84 -30.18 -5.03
CA ARG A 3 -13.70 -29.48 -4.07
C ARG A 3 -13.02 -28.16 -3.64
N PRO A 4 -13.78 -27.09 -3.37
CA PRO A 4 -13.22 -25.87 -2.81
C PRO A 4 -12.81 -26.11 -1.36
N SER A 5 -11.57 -25.76 -1.02
CA SER A 5 -11.09 -25.72 0.37
C SER A 5 -11.78 -24.57 1.09
N ARG A 6 -12.84 -24.89 1.85
CA ARG A 6 -13.44 -23.98 2.82
C ARG A 6 -12.39 -23.69 3.88
N LEU A 7 -11.82 -22.49 3.86
CA LEU A 7 -11.05 -21.96 4.99
C LEU A 7 -11.97 -21.97 6.21
N ARG A 8 -11.77 -22.97 7.08
CA ARG A 8 -12.33 -23.00 8.42
C ARG A 8 -11.64 -21.91 9.21
N CYS A 9 -12.40 -20.92 9.67
CA CYS A 9 -12.04 -20.16 10.86
C CYS A 9 -11.73 -21.16 11.97
N ILE A 10 -10.51 -21.10 12.51
CA ILE A 10 -10.14 -21.85 13.70
C ILE A 10 -10.98 -21.26 14.83
N SER A 11 -12.03 -21.99 15.20
CA SER A 11 -12.84 -21.71 16.39
C SER A 11 -11.98 -21.98 17.61
N GLN A 12 -11.57 -20.92 18.31
CA GLN A 12 -11.21 -21.03 19.72
C GLN A 12 -12.50 -21.28 20.51
N THR A 13 -12.52 -22.39 21.23
CA THR A 13 -13.50 -22.68 22.28
C THR A 13 -13.28 -21.72 23.46
N GLU A 14 -14.37 -21.09 23.88
CA GLU A 14 -14.60 -20.47 25.20
C GLU A 14 -13.77 -19.22 25.54
N SER A 15 -14.32 -18.04 25.84
CA SER A 15 -15.69 -17.54 25.92
C SER A 15 -15.60 -16.02 25.98
N GLY A 16 -15.96 -15.31 24.90
CA GLY A 16 -15.88 -13.85 24.88
C GLY A 16 -16.04 -13.20 23.51
N GLY A 17 -17.04 -13.62 22.73
CA GLY A 17 -17.70 -12.80 21.69
C GLY A 17 -16.81 -11.93 20.80
N GLY A 18 -15.72 -12.46 20.26
CA GLY A 18 -14.89 -11.77 19.27
C GLY A 18 -15.55 -11.79 17.89
N SER A 19 -16.58 -10.97 17.67
CA SER A 19 -16.98 -10.61 16.31
C SER A 19 -15.73 -10.09 15.59
N CYS A 20 -15.41 -10.58 14.40
CA CYS A 20 -14.51 -9.86 13.50
C CYS A 20 -15.11 -8.44 13.38
N GLN A 21 -14.53 -7.48 14.10
CA GLN A 21 -15.06 -6.12 14.06
C GLN A 21 -14.93 -5.67 12.61
N PRO A 22 -16.02 -5.17 12.00
CA PRO A 22 -15.95 -4.66 10.65
C PRO A 22 -14.92 -3.53 10.64
N CYS A 23 -13.95 -3.62 9.74
CA CYS A 23 -13.01 -2.54 9.44
C CYS A 23 -13.81 -1.24 9.35
N ARG A 24 -13.50 -0.23 10.18
CA ARG A 24 -14.20 1.06 10.11
C ARG A 24 -14.03 1.62 8.68
N PRO A 25 -15.12 1.78 7.90
CA PRO A 25 -15.01 2.12 6.48
C PRO A 25 -14.49 3.54 6.23
N ASP A 26 -14.66 4.43 7.20
CA ASP A 26 -14.54 5.88 7.00
C ASP A 26 -13.11 6.42 7.15
N GLU A 27 -12.19 5.61 7.67
CA GLU A 27 -10.77 5.96 7.67
C GLU A 27 -10.04 5.01 6.72
N MET A 28 -9.23 5.54 5.80
CA MET A 28 -8.28 4.75 4.97
C MET A 28 -7.15 4.13 5.81
N SER A 29 -7.52 3.67 6.99
CA SER A 29 -6.68 3.30 8.06
C SER A 29 -6.94 1.84 8.27
N LEU A 30 -6.07 1.00 7.70
CA LEU A 30 -6.04 -0.41 8.03
C LEU A 30 -5.57 -0.66 9.48
N LEU A 31 -5.62 0.34 10.38
CA LEU A 31 -5.28 0.21 11.80
C LEU A 31 -5.96 -0.99 12.45
N ASP A 32 -7.19 -1.31 12.04
CA ASP A 32 -7.94 -2.46 12.56
C ASP A 32 -7.48 -3.81 11.97
N VAL A 33 -6.86 -3.80 10.79
CA VAL A 33 -6.24 -4.99 10.18
C VAL A 33 -4.78 -5.16 10.65
N CYS A 34 -4.09 -4.05 10.92
CA CYS A 34 -2.68 -4.02 11.32
C CYS A 34 -2.40 -4.64 12.70
N ARG A 35 -3.42 -4.86 13.54
CA ARG A 35 -3.27 -5.49 14.86
C ARG A 35 -2.98 -6.99 14.79
N THR A 36 -3.48 -7.69 13.77
CA THR A 36 -3.41 -9.16 13.68
C THR A 36 -2.09 -9.63 13.08
N CYS A 37 -1.49 -8.87 12.16
CA CYS A 37 -0.26 -9.27 11.46
C CYS A 37 1.03 -8.72 12.08
N GLY A 38 0.96 -7.95 13.16
CA GLY A 38 2.15 -7.38 13.84
C GLY A 38 2.98 -6.41 12.99
N GLY A 39 2.36 -5.77 11.98
CA GLY A 39 3.07 -4.80 11.13
C GLY A 39 4.04 -5.42 10.11
N LYS A 40 3.79 -6.62 9.58
CA LYS A 40 4.58 -7.19 8.46
C LYS A 40 4.74 -6.22 7.27
N CYS A 41 3.73 -5.39 6.99
CA CYS A 41 3.81 -4.34 5.96
C CYS A 41 4.67 -3.13 6.36
N CYS A 42 4.98 -2.98 7.65
CA CYS A 42 5.94 -2.03 8.20
C CYS A 42 7.36 -2.61 8.23
N VAL A 43 7.59 -3.73 7.54
CA VAL A 43 8.92 -4.31 7.34
C VAL A 43 9.20 -4.30 5.85
N GLY A 44 10.17 -3.50 5.43
CA GLY A 44 10.52 -3.38 4.02
C GLY A 44 10.81 -1.95 3.60
N ARG A 45 11.20 -1.79 2.35
CA ARG A 45 11.44 -0.46 1.80
C ARG A 45 10.09 0.24 1.63
N THR A 46 10.04 1.55 1.78
CA THR A 46 8.86 2.38 1.43
C THR A 46 9.32 3.57 0.62
N LEU A 47 8.68 3.85 -0.51
CA LEU A 47 8.95 5.06 -1.28
C LEU A 47 8.24 6.24 -0.63
N VAL A 48 8.94 7.37 -0.57
CA VAL A 48 8.45 8.63 0.00
C VAL A 48 8.90 9.78 -0.89
N LEU A 49 8.01 10.71 -1.23
CA LEU A 49 8.40 11.94 -1.93
C LEU A 49 9.01 12.96 -0.96
N GLY A 50 9.77 13.93 -1.45
CA GLY A 50 10.33 14.97 -0.59
C GLY A 50 9.28 15.74 0.20
N THR A 51 8.17 16.12 -0.44
CA THR A 51 7.02 16.76 0.26
C THR A 51 6.39 15.86 1.34
N GLU A 52 6.44 14.54 1.19
CA GLU A 52 5.98 13.61 2.22
C GLU A 52 7.01 13.45 3.33
N ARG A 53 8.29 13.36 2.98
CA ARG A 53 9.42 13.33 3.89
C ARG A 53 9.44 14.58 4.77
N GLU A 54 9.31 15.77 4.19
CA GLU A 54 9.27 17.04 4.91
C GLU A 54 8.14 17.06 5.95
N ARG A 55 6.93 16.64 5.57
CA ARG A 55 5.80 16.53 6.51
C ARG A 55 6.09 15.56 7.65
N ILE A 56 6.70 14.41 7.34
CA ILE A 56 7.07 13.41 8.35
C ILE A 56 8.16 13.93 9.29
N ILE A 57 9.19 14.62 8.78
CA ILE A 57 10.25 15.24 9.58
C ILE A 57 9.69 16.36 10.46
N GLN A 58 8.82 17.21 9.93
CA GLN A 58 8.16 18.27 10.71
C GLN A 58 7.34 17.69 11.86
N PHE A 59 6.65 16.57 11.61
CA PHE A 59 5.81 15.90 12.59
C PHE A 59 6.62 15.16 13.67
N THR A 60 7.70 14.47 13.29
CA THR A 60 8.43 13.56 14.20
C THR A 60 9.75 14.10 14.71
N ARG A 61 10.33 15.10 14.05
CA ARG A 61 11.72 15.55 14.20
C ARG A 61 12.77 14.47 13.87
N LEU A 62 12.36 13.39 13.21
CA LEU A 62 13.24 12.30 12.78
C LEU A 62 13.26 12.24 11.25
N ASP A 63 14.47 12.20 10.68
CA ASP A 63 14.68 11.85 9.29
C ASP A 63 15.39 10.50 9.20
N ALA A 64 14.64 9.46 8.86
CA ALA A 64 15.15 8.11 8.68
C ALA A 64 15.16 7.67 7.21
N MET A 65 15.00 8.61 6.27
CA MET A 65 14.84 8.31 4.85
C MET A 65 16.12 8.62 4.08
N HIS A 66 16.43 7.77 3.12
CA HIS A 66 17.58 7.91 2.23
C HIS A 66 17.15 8.49 0.89
N TYR A 67 17.93 9.41 0.36
CA TYR A 67 17.72 9.96 -0.98
C TYR A 67 18.00 8.90 -2.06
N TRP A 68 17.18 8.87 -3.11
CA TRP A 68 17.45 8.09 -4.32
C TRP A 68 17.69 9.00 -5.53
N ALA A 69 16.65 9.66 -6.05
CA ALA A 69 16.73 10.56 -7.21
C ALA A 69 15.49 11.48 -7.29
N ASP A 70 15.62 12.68 -7.87
CA ASP A 70 14.50 13.54 -8.31
C ASP A 70 13.37 13.70 -7.29
N ASP A 71 13.72 14.11 -6.06
CA ASP A 71 12.81 14.29 -4.93
C ASP A 71 12.15 12.99 -4.41
N VAL A 72 12.75 11.84 -4.69
CA VAL A 72 12.32 10.54 -4.19
C VAL A 72 13.29 10.02 -3.14
N TYR A 73 12.71 9.57 -2.04
CA TYR A 73 13.37 9.01 -0.88
C TYR A 73 12.84 7.62 -0.57
N PHE A 74 13.57 6.86 0.23
CA PHE A 74 13.15 5.55 0.69
C PHE A 74 13.58 5.23 2.11
N LEU A 75 12.79 4.39 2.78
CA LEU A 75 13.22 3.70 3.99
C LEU A 75 14.01 2.44 3.62
N GLU A 76 15.09 2.16 4.34
CA GLU A 76 15.86 0.92 4.16
C GLU A 76 15.06 -0.33 4.53
N ARG A 77 15.54 -1.49 4.04
CA ARG A 77 14.92 -2.77 4.37
C ARG A 77 15.11 -3.07 5.87
N GLY A 78 14.02 -3.36 6.56
CA GLY A 78 14.04 -3.67 7.99
C GLY A 78 12.77 -3.20 8.68
N ALA A 79 12.79 -3.20 10.01
CA ALA A 79 11.70 -2.66 10.80
C ALA A 79 11.56 -1.15 10.53
N CYS A 80 10.33 -0.70 10.27
CA CYS A 80 10.06 0.71 10.02
C CYS A 80 10.49 1.55 11.24
N PRO A 81 11.34 2.59 11.06
CA PRO A 81 11.83 3.42 12.16
C PRO A 81 10.72 4.22 12.86
N TYR A 82 9.58 4.41 12.16
CA TYR A 82 8.39 5.07 12.68
C TYR A 82 7.40 4.11 13.35
N LEU A 83 7.68 2.81 13.43
CA LEU A 83 6.89 1.86 14.21
C LEU A 83 7.34 1.92 15.68
N LYS A 84 6.46 2.37 16.57
CA LYS A 84 6.71 2.50 18.01
C LYS A 84 5.65 1.70 18.76
N GLU A 85 6.06 0.77 19.62
CA GLU A 85 5.14 -0.05 20.43
C GLU A 85 4.02 -0.73 19.61
N GLY A 86 4.36 -1.20 18.40
CA GLY A 86 3.42 -1.83 17.48
C GLY A 86 2.44 -0.86 16.78
N ARG A 87 2.64 0.45 16.90
CA ARG A 87 1.82 1.49 16.27
C ARG A 87 2.64 2.40 15.36
N CYS A 88 2.04 2.85 14.27
CA CYS A 88 2.68 3.79 13.37
C CYS A 88 2.68 5.19 14.00
N SER A 89 3.84 5.70 14.38
CA SER A 89 3.99 7.05 14.97
C SER A 89 3.73 8.19 13.98
N VAL A 90 3.71 7.90 12.67
CA VAL A 90 3.45 8.88 11.60
C VAL A 90 2.06 8.69 10.98
N GLN A 91 1.11 8.12 11.71
CA GLN A 91 -0.21 7.75 11.20
C GLN A 91 -0.88 8.84 10.37
N ASP A 92 -0.90 10.08 10.88
CA ASP A 92 -1.61 11.21 10.27
C ASP A 92 -0.87 11.80 9.06
N VAL A 93 0.43 11.52 8.95
CA VAL A 93 1.30 12.03 7.89
C VAL A 93 1.93 10.90 7.08
N LYS A 94 1.31 9.71 7.07
CA LYS A 94 1.80 8.54 6.33
C LYS A 94 2.07 8.89 4.86
N PRO A 95 3.15 8.36 4.28
CA PRO A 95 3.39 8.50 2.85
C PRO A 95 2.32 7.73 2.06
N LEU A 96 2.13 8.08 0.79
CA LEU A 96 1.13 7.51 -0.10
C LEU A 96 1.12 5.99 -0.01
N ILE A 97 2.29 5.36 -0.20
CA ILE A 97 2.43 3.90 -0.29
C ILE A 97 1.83 3.23 0.95
N CYS A 98 2.05 3.81 2.14
CA CYS A 98 1.47 3.30 3.38
C CYS A 98 -0.04 3.55 3.52
N ARG A 99 -0.58 4.59 2.86
CA ARG A 99 -2.01 4.92 2.87
C ARG A 99 -2.83 4.04 1.92
N ILE A 100 -2.23 3.60 0.82
CA ILE A 100 -2.93 2.82 -0.22
C ILE A 100 -2.71 1.31 -0.08
N PHE A 101 -1.78 0.87 0.77
CA PHE A 101 -1.55 -0.55 1.04
C PHE A 101 -2.89 -1.25 1.40
N PRO A 102 -3.19 -2.48 0.91
CA PRO A 102 -2.33 -3.44 0.22
C PRO A 102 -2.13 -3.20 -1.28
N PHE A 103 -2.48 -2.03 -1.81
CA PHE A 103 -2.07 -1.68 -3.16
C PHE A 103 -0.61 -1.24 -3.19
N VAL A 104 0.13 -1.77 -4.16
CA VAL A 104 1.48 -1.35 -4.52
C VAL A 104 1.46 -0.79 -5.94
N PRO A 105 2.02 0.41 -6.19
CA PRO A 105 2.06 0.92 -7.56
C PRO A 105 3.06 0.13 -8.42
N ARG A 106 2.71 -0.09 -9.68
CA ARG A 106 3.51 -0.74 -10.72
C ARG A 106 3.46 0.08 -11.99
N VAL A 107 4.49 -0.11 -12.83
CA VAL A 107 4.48 0.37 -14.20
C VAL A 107 4.37 -0.83 -15.12
N VAL A 108 3.35 -0.85 -15.96
CA VAL A 108 3.10 -1.93 -16.93
C VAL A 108 2.89 -1.28 -18.29
N ALA A 109 3.71 -1.65 -19.27
CA ALA A 109 3.66 -1.09 -20.62
C ALA A 109 3.66 0.46 -20.65
N GLY A 110 4.46 1.08 -19.77
CA GLY A 110 4.57 2.55 -19.68
C GLY A 110 3.41 3.23 -18.95
N GLU A 111 2.58 2.50 -18.21
CA GLU A 111 1.44 3.07 -17.50
C GLU A 111 1.45 2.74 -16.02
N PHE A 112 0.88 3.62 -15.20
CA PHE A 112 0.73 3.39 -13.76
C PHE A 112 -0.47 2.51 -13.42
N TRP A 113 -0.21 1.47 -12.64
CA TRP A 113 -1.18 0.52 -12.11
C TRP A 113 -1.04 0.40 -10.59
N LEU A 114 -2.13 0.04 -9.92
CA LEU A 114 -2.14 -0.41 -8.54
C LEU A 114 -2.38 -1.91 -8.51
N PHE A 115 -1.45 -2.66 -7.94
CA PHE A 115 -1.55 -4.10 -7.76
C PHE A 115 -1.92 -4.39 -6.30
N CYS A 116 -3.04 -5.05 -6.06
CA CYS A 116 -3.42 -5.50 -4.72
C CYS A 116 -2.70 -6.81 -4.41
N VAL A 117 -1.76 -6.78 -3.46
CA VAL A 117 -0.99 -7.98 -3.09
C VAL A 117 -1.84 -8.93 -2.24
N GLY A 118 -2.14 -10.12 -2.76
CA GLY A 118 -3.02 -11.10 -2.11
C GLY A 118 -2.40 -11.82 -0.93
N GLU A 119 -1.11 -11.58 -0.65
CA GLU A 119 -0.45 -12.13 0.54
C GLU A 119 -0.74 -11.36 1.83
N CYS A 120 -1.35 -10.18 1.70
CA CYS A 120 -1.82 -9.42 2.84
C CYS A 120 -3.28 -9.77 3.14
N ASP A 121 -3.58 -10.14 4.38
CA ASP A 121 -4.96 -10.42 4.82
C ASP A 121 -5.91 -9.23 4.58
N ALA A 122 -5.39 -7.99 4.60
CA ALA A 122 -6.17 -6.80 4.28
C ALA A 122 -6.75 -6.82 2.86
N ALA A 123 -6.09 -7.49 1.91
CA ALA A 123 -6.55 -7.60 0.52
C ALA A 123 -7.91 -8.31 0.41
N HIS A 124 -8.26 -9.12 1.40
CA HIS A 124 -9.53 -9.87 1.43
C HIS A 124 -10.65 -9.15 2.19
N CYS A 125 -10.32 -8.05 2.87
CA CYS A 125 -11.23 -7.34 3.78
C CYS A 125 -11.21 -5.82 3.53
N LEU A 126 -11.06 -5.40 2.26
CA LEU A 126 -11.03 -3.99 1.88
C LEU A 126 -12.41 -3.34 2.11
N PRO A 127 -12.48 -2.17 2.78
CA PRO A 127 -13.73 -1.43 2.91
C PRO A 127 -14.32 -1.02 1.55
N ALA A 128 -15.64 -0.81 1.51
CA ALA A 128 -16.30 -0.22 0.36
C ALA A 128 -15.70 1.18 0.05
N GLY A 129 -15.41 1.46 -1.22
CA GLY A 129 -14.81 2.73 -1.65
C GLY A 129 -13.29 2.84 -1.45
N PHE A 130 -12.63 1.86 -0.81
CA PHE A 130 -11.19 1.90 -0.59
C PHE A 130 -10.42 1.91 -1.91
N VAL A 131 -10.87 1.13 -2.91
CA VAL A 131 -10.21 1.03 -4.21
C VAL A 131 -10.26 2.36 -4.95
N GLU A 132 -11.43 3.00 -5.00
CA GLU A 132 -11.64 4.31 -5.61
C GLU A 132 -10.77 5.37 -4.96
N GLN A 133 -10.69 5.35 -3.63
CA GLN A 133 -9.91 6.31 -2.86
C GLN A 133 -8.40 6.07 -3.01
N ALA A 134 -7.93 4.82 -2.99
CA ALA A 134 -6.54 4.48 -3.28
C ALA A 134 -6.13 4.93 -4.68
N ARG A 135 -7.01 4.70 -5.68
CA ARG A 135 -6.84 5.18 -7.05
C ARG A 135 -6.77 6.71 -7.11
N LYS A 136 -7.65 7.42 -6.41
CA LYS A 136 -7.64 8.89 -6.34
C LYS A 136 -6.33 9.43 -5.78
N LEU A 137 -5.84 8.86 -4.68
CA LEU A 137 -4.56 9.25 -4.09
C LEU A 137 -3.39 8.97 -5.03
N ALA A 138 -3.37 7.79 -5.66
CA ALA A 138 -2.34 7.43 -6.63
C ALA A 138 -2.34 8.37 -7.84
N ARG A 139 -3.52 8.74 -8.37
CA ARG A 139 -3.63 9.70 -9.47
C ARG A 139 -3.02 11.05 -9.11
N ALA A 140 -3.36 11.59 -7.94
CA ALA A 140 -2.82 12.86 -7.49
C ALA A 140 -1.28 12.81 -7.34
N PHE A 141 -0.76 11.69 -6.85
CA PHE A 141 0.68 11.48 -6.67
C PHE A 141 1.45 11.34 -7.98
N PHE A 142 0.90 10.58 -8.95
CA PHE A 142 1.55 10.28 -10.23
C PHE A 142 1.26 11.32 -11.32
N LEU A 143 0.40 12.30 -11.07
CA LEU A 143 0.08 13.34 -12.04
C LEU A 143 1.35 14.10 -12.45
N GLY A 144 1.64 14.13 -13.75
CA GLY A 144 2.83 14.79 -14.30
C GLY A 144 4.15 14.03 -14.10
N ARG A 145 4.12 12.79 -13.58
CA ARG A 145 5.33 11.96 -13.42
C ARG A 145 5.55 11.04 -14.62
N ASP A 146 6.81 10.76 -14.92
CA ASP A 146 7.21 9.78 -15.94
C ASP A 146 7.07 8.34 -15.38
N PRO A 147 6.22 7.50 -15.99
CA PRO A 147 6.13 6.08 -15.65
C PRO A 147 7.45 5.34 -15.77
N LEU A 148 8.29 5.64 -16.76
CA LEU A 148 9.55 4.93 -16.96
C LEU A 148 10.53 5.20 -15.83
N GLN A 149 10.59 6.43 -15.34
CA GLN A 149 11.41 6.81 -14.19
C GLN A 149 10.96 6.07 -12.92
N TYR A 150 9.66 5.99 -12.65
CA TYR A 150 9.15 5.21 -11.50
C TYR A 150 9.38 3.71 -11.68
N GLY A 151 9.29 3.19 -12.91
CA GLY A 151 9.63 1.80 -13.23
C GLY A 151 11.07 1.47 -12.82
N ARG A 152 12.03 2.33 -13.19
CA ARG A 152 13.45 2.17 -12.78
C ARG A 152 13.62 2.16 -11.27
N TYR A 153 12.95 3.08 -10.54
CA TYR A 153 12.95 3.04 -9.08
C TYR A 153 12.57 1.66 -8.55
N TRP A 154 11.45 1.16 -9.07
CA TRP A 154 10.87 -0.10 -8.63
C TRP A 154 11.85 -1.25 -8.87
N ASP A 155 12.42 -1.34 -10.07
CA ASP A 155 13.34 -2.41 -10.43
C ASP A 155 14.65 -2.38 -9.61
N GLU A 156 15.18 -1.19 -9.35
CA GLU A 156 16.42 -1.02 -8.56
C GLU A 156 16.21 -1.29 -7.06
N ASN A 157 15.04 -0.96 -6.52
CA ASN A 157 14.86 -0.88 -5.07
C ASN A 157 13.85 -1.88 -4.50
N LYS A 158 12.94 -2.42 -5.31
CA LYS A 158 11.76 -3.18 -4.87
C LYS A 158 11.63 -4.55 -5.50
N LEU A 159 12.52 -4.92 -6.41
CA LEU A 159 12.48 -6.23 -7.05
C LEU A 159 12.59 -7.33 -5.98
N GLY A 160 11.58 -8.20 -5.93
CA GLY A 160 11.49 -9.29 -4.95
C GLY A 160 10.85 -8.91 -3.60
N ASP A 161 10.49 -7.65 -3.37
CA ASP A 161 9.73 -7.25 -2.16
C ASP A 161 8.29 -7.82 -2.19
N PHE A 162 7.76 -8.12 -3.38
CA PHE A 162 6.41 -8.65 -3.57
C PHE A 162 6.39 -9.70 -4.69
N ASP A 163 5.56 -10.72 -4.51
CA ASP A 163 5.30 -11.74 -5.53
C ASP A 163 4.12 -11.32 -6.41
N ASP A 164 4.42 -10.82 -7.60
CA ASP A 164 3.41 -10.36 -8.56
C ASP A 164 2.50 -11.50 -9.06
N ALA A 165 2.88 -12.78 -8.89
CA ALA A 165 2.01 -13.93 -9.19
C ALA A 165 0.85 -14.06 -8.19
N ARG A 166 0.93 -13.38 -7.04
CA ARG A 166 -0.08 -13.40 -5.97
C ARG A 166 -0.97 -12.15 -5.97
N VAL A 167 -0.95 -11.37 -7.05
CA VAL A 167 -1.81 -10.20 -7.21
C VAL A 167 -3.25 -10.64 -7.45
N VAL A 168 -4.16 -10.18 -6.58
CA VAL A 168 -5.58 -10.58 -6.62
C VAL A 168 -6.45 -9.56 -7.35
N MET A 169 -5.95 -8.34 -7.56
CA MET A 169 -6.67 -7.27 -8.24
C MET A 169 -5.68 -6.27 -8.84
N ARG A 170 -5.99 -5.75 -10.02
CA ARG A 170 -5.24 -4.70 -10.70
C ARG A 170 -6.15 -3.54 -11.02
N VAL A 171 -5.70 -2.32 -10.75
CA VAL A 171 -6.47 -1.09 -10.97
C VAL A 171 -5.60 -0.12 -11.75
N ARG A 172 -6.05 0.32 -12.92
CA ARG A 172 -5.33 1.34 -13.69
C ARG A 172 -5.44 2.68 -12.95
N VAL A 173 -4.34 3.39 -12.78
CA VAL A 173 -4.34 4.67 -12.04
C VAL A 173 -5.13 5.71 -12.85
N PHE A 174 -4.71 5.96 -14.08
CA PHE A 174 -5.39 6.88 -15.00
C PHE A 174 -6.44 6.12 -15.81
N ASP A 175 -7.53 6.80 -16.17
CA ASP A 175 -8.47 6.23 -17.15
C ASP A 175 -7.75 6.13 -18.50
N ALA A 176 -8.19 5.21 -19.36
CA ALA A 176 -7.79 5.27 -20.76
C ALA A 176 -8.19 6.66 -21.29
N PRO A 177 -7.37 7.30 -22.14
CA PRO A 177 -7.90 8.39 -22.94
C PRO A 177 -9.16 7.88 -23.64
N PRO A 178 -10.24 8.68 -23.71
CA PRO A 178 -11.41 8.27 -24.48
C PRO A 178 -10.90 7.89 -25.87
N HIS A 179 -11.23 6.68 -26.33
CA HIS A 179 -10.94 6.30 -27.70
C HIS A 179 -11.44 7.44 -28.58
N GLU A 180 -10.55 8.14 -29.28
CA GLU A 180 -10.94 9.05 -30.34
C GLU A 180 -11.80 8.21 -31.27
N VAL A 181 -13.11 8.46 -31.23
CA VAL A 181 -14.06 7.82 -32.13
C VAL A 181 -13.59 8.25 -33.51
N SER A 182 -12.90 7.34 -34.20
CA SER A 182 -12.42 7.57 -35.55
C SER A 182 -13.66 7.85 -36.39
N ALA A 183 -13.80 9.11 -36.81
CA ALA A 183 -14.84 9.56 -37.71
C ALA A 183 -14.59 9.03 -39.12
#